data_AF-A0A533W9F8-F1
#
_entry.id   AF-A0A533W9F8-F1
#
_cell.length_a   1.000
_cell.length_b   1.000
_cell.length_c   1.000
_cell.angle_alpha   90.00
_cell.angle_beta   90.00
_cell.angle_gamma   90.00
#
_symmetry.space_group_name_H-M   'P 1'
#
loop_
_entity.id
_entity.type
_entity.pdbx_description
1 polymer ?
#
loop_
_entity_poly.entity_id
_entity_poly.type
_entity_poly.pdbx_seq_one_letter_code
_entity_poly.pdbx_strand_id
1 'polypeptide(L)' 'MPRSKKESNNKDSQGVPPEIDTHFQMYGKHAWEVEYGERCPECNKRIDEFGFCACGSSK' A
#
# COMPACT_ATOMS: atom_id res chain seq x y z
N MET A 1 7.32 -23.69 14.30
CA MET A 1 6.72 -22.80 13.28
C MET A 1 6.64 -21.39 13.85
N PRO A 2 7.56 -20.45 13.60
CA PRO A 2 7.42 -19.11 14.16
C PRO A 2 6.45 -18.28 13.30
N ARG A 3 5.23 -18.08 13.81
CA ARG A 3 4.35 -16.95 13.45
C ARG A 3 4.76 -15.77 14.34
N SER A 4 5.38 -14.76 13.76
CA SER A 4 5.67 -13.46 14.40
C SER A 4 6.05 -12.51 13.29
N LYS A 5 5.61 -11.26 13.22
CA LYS A 5 4.63 -10.45 13.93
C LYS A 5 4.44 -9.31 12.94
N LYS A 6 3.22 -8.99 12.48
CA LYS A 6 3.01 -7.81 11.63
C LYS A 6 3.18 -6.60 12.52
N GLU A 7 4.40 -6.08 12.57
CA GLU A 7 4.75 -4.87 13.30
C GLU A 7 4.17 -3.69 12.52
N SER A 8 3.02 -3.19 13.00
CA SER A 8 2.51 -1.88 12.65
C SER A 8 3.49 -0.84 13.19
N ASN A 9 4.48 -0.45 12.37
CA ASN A 9 5.37 0.66 12.71
C ASN A 9 4.70 1.97 12.26
N ASN A 10 3.99 2.57 13.19
CA ASN A 10 3.59 3.97 13.14
C ASN A 10 4.76 4.78 13.70
N LYS A 11 5.21 5.79 12.92
CA LYS A 11 6.31 6.76 13.16
C LYS A 11 7.64 6.42 12.48
N ASP A 12 7.83 6.91 11.27
CA ASP A 12 8.94 7.84 11.01
C ASP A 12 8.74 8.58 9.70
N SER A 13 8.46 9.89 9.78
CA SER A 13 8.52 10.81 8.64
C SER A 13 9.93 11.37 8.45
N GLN A 14 10.98 10.69 8.95
CA GLN A 14 12.34 11.00 8.52
C GLN A 14 12.54 10.30 7.18
N GLY A 15 12.52 11.10 6.11
CA GLY A 15 12.59 10.63 4.74
C GLY A 15 13.68 9.58 4.56
N VAL A 16 13.27 8.39 4.14
CA VAL A 16 14.19 7.31 3.78
C VAL A 16 15.15 7.87 2.73
N PRO A 17 16.48 7.82 2.96
CA PRO A 17 17.43 8.35 2.02
C PRO A 17 17.26 7.68 0.65
N PRO A 18 17.37 8.44 -0.45
CA PRO A 18 17.07 7.94 -1.80
C PRO A 18 17.98 6.77 -2.21
N GLU A 19 19.17 6.65 -1.62
CA GLU A 19 20.12 5.56 -1.85
C GLU A 19 19.61 4.19 -1.41
N ILE A 20 18.75 4.14 -0.37
CA ILE A 20 18.17 2.89 0.13
C ILE A 20 16.68 2.76 -0.23
N ASP A 21 16.06 3.83 -0.70
CA ASP A 21 14.69 3.78 -1.21
C ASP A 21 14.64 3.18 -2.61
N THR A 22 14.58 1.85 -2.63
CA THR A 22 14.42 1.07 -3.86
C THR A 22 13.15 1.42 -4.63
N HIS A 23 12.08 1.86 -3.95
CA HIS A 23 10.85 2.27 -4.63
C HIS A 23 11.03 3.60 -5.35
N PHE A 24 11.67 4.57 -4.69
CA PHE A 24 12.03 5.86 -5.28
C PHE A 24 12.98 5.69 -6.48
N GLN A 25 13.97 4.81 -6.39
CA GLN A 25 14.89 4.55 -7.50
C GLN A 25 14.20 3.95 -8.74
N MET A 26 13.21 3.08 -8.54
CA MET A 26 12.50 2.42 -9.65
C MET A 26 11.37 3.27 -10.23
N TYR A 27 10.62 3.97 -9.38
CA TYR A 27 9.35 4.61 -9.75
C TYR A 27 9.38 6.15 -9.63
N GLY A 28 10.44 6.74 -9.08
CA GLY A 28 10.60 8.19 -8.89
C GLY A 28 9.70 8.79 -7.81
N LYS A 29 9.09 7.95 -6.95
CA LYS A 29 8.23 8.35 -5.81
C LYS A 29 8.51 7.43 -4.63
N HIS A 30 8.30 7.91 -3.41
CA HIS A 30 8.48 7.06 -2.23
C HIS A 30 7.30 6.08 -2.07
N ALA A 31 7.54 4.91 -1.47
CA ALA A 31 6.51 3.87 -1.32
C ALA A 31 5.27 4.32 -0.54
N TRP A 32 5.43 5.26 0.40
CA TRP A 32 4.34 5.84 1.18
C TRP A 32 3.60 6.98 0.45
N GLU A 33 4.20 7.55 -0.58
CA GLU A 33 3.53 8.53 -1.46
C GLU A 33 2.65 7.86 -2.52
N VAL A 34 2.67 6.52 -2.59
CA VAL A 34 1.83 5.78 -3.52
C VAL A 34 0.39 5.83 -3.01
N GLU A 35 -0.39 6.70 -3.63
CA GLU A 35 -1.85 6.69 -3.52
C GLU A 35 -2.40 5.45 -4.22
N TYR A 36 -2.69 4.41 -3.44
CA TYR A 36 -3.48 3.30 -3.92
C TYR A 36 -4.92 3.78 -4.05
N GLY A 37 -5.50 3.63 -5.25
CA GLY A 37 -6.88 4.03 -5.55
C GLY A 37 -7.93 3.38 -4.64
N GLU A 38 -9.21 3.55 -4.99
CA GLU A 38 -10.31 3.14 -4.12
C GLU A 38 -10.20 1.68 -3.66
N ARG A 39 -10.34 1.49 -2.34
CA ARG A 39 -10.46 0.17 -1.73
C ARG A 39 -11.92 -0.05 -1.39
N CYS A 40 -12.39 -1.27 -1.61
CA CYS A 40 -13.78 -1.57 -1.28
C CYS A 40 -13.96 -1.60 0.24
N PRO A 41 -15.02 -0.96 0.77
CA PRO A 41 -15.25 -0.81 2.21
C PRO A 41 -15.50 -2.15 2.91
N GLU A 42 -16.01 -3.15 2.18
CA GLU A 42 -16.34 -4.47 2.71
C GLU A 42 -15.10 -5.39 2.79
N CYS A 43 -14.36 -5.48 1.69
CA CYS A 43 -13.27 -6.45 1.51
C CYS A 43 -11.86 -5.87 1.78
N ASN A 44 -11.74 -4.53 1.86
CA ASN A 44 -10.50 -3.76 1.85
C ASN A 44 -9.50 -4.15 0.74
N LYS A 45 -9.94 -4.88 -0.29
CA LYS A 45 -9.16 -5.12 -1.51
C LYS A 45 -9.28 -3.89 -2.41
N ARG A 46 -8.28 -3.75 -3.29
CA ARG A 46 -8.31 -2.74 -4.35
C ARG A 46 -9.49 -3.00 -5.28
N ILE A 47 -10.20 -1.93 -5.59
CA ILE A 47 -11.18 -1.89 -6.66
C ILE A 47 -10.40 -1.83 -7.98
N ASP A 48 -10.84 -2.59 -8.97
CA ASP A 48 -10.27 -2.55 -10.31
C ASP A 48 -10.70 -1.29 -11.08
N GLU A 49 -10.12 -1.10 -12.27
CA GLU A 49 -10.36 0.07 -13.12
C GLU A 49 -11.83 0.20 -13.58
N PHE A 50 -12.62 -0.87 -13.47
CA PHE A 50 -14.05 -0.88 -13.80
C PHE A 50 -14.95 -0.61 -12.59
N GLY A 51 -14.37 -0.39 -11.40
CA GLY A 51 -15.14 -0.09 -10.20
C GLY A 51 -15.62 -1.31 -9.42
N PHE A 52 -15.10 -2.51 -9.71
CA PHE A 52 -15.51 -3.74 -9.02
C PHE A 52 -14.48 -4.19 -7.96
N CYS A 53 -14.93 -4.65 -6.78
CA CYS A 53 -14.08 -5.48 -5.91
C CYS A 53 -14.22 -6.94 -6.31
N ALA A 54 -13.10 -7.67 -6.30
CA ALA A 54 -13.06 -9.12 -6.46
C ALA A 54 -13.90 -9.91 -5.41
N CYS A 55 -14.44 -9.25 -4.37
CA CYS A 55 -15.41 -9.86 -3.45
C CYS A 55 -16.84 -9.85 -3.98
N GLY A 56 -17.11 -9.22 -5.13
CA GLY A 56 -18.45 -9.09 -5.70
C GLY A 56 -19.26 -7.91 -5.17
N SER A 57 -18.73 -7.13 -4.22
CA SER A 57 -19.36 -5.89 -3.78
C SER A 57 -19.05 -4.77 -4.77
N SER A 58 -20.11 -4.23 -5.39
CA SER A 58 -20.07 -2.98 -6.15
C SER A 58 -20.09 -1.80 -5.19
N LYS A 59 -19.40 -0.71 -5.56
CA LYS A 59 -19.41 0.55 -4.80
C LYS A 59 -20.81 1.12 -4.66
#